data_AF-A0A9D2L3D4-F1
#
_entry.id   AF-A0A9D2L3D4-F1
#
_cell.length_a   1.000
_cell.length_b   1.000
_cell.length_c   1.000
_cell.angle_alpha   90.00
_cell.angle_beta   90.00
_cell.angle_gamma   90.00
#
_symmetry.space_group_name_H-M   'P 1'
#
loop_
_entity.id
_entity.type
_entity.pdbx_description
1 polymer ?
#
loop_
_entity_poly.entity_id
_entity_poly.type
_entity_poly.pdbx_seq_one_letter_code
_entity_poly.pdbx_strand_id
1 'polypeptide(L)'
;MNLILCCDYGLDDAAATVDALSHAAADGYEFAALVAAGGNVPPEISLANAKKLVAHLPFETVPLVVVDTTAEEQPAEYLKNIHGDDGMGDLFSDDDGFSAPVAAFSDWLAQIEGEYDLLSLGPMTLVPRILARGAVRKFVFMGGNVAETPNFHGYEFNHALDRAAFAAVTRRYAHVAVTMDTCRHPLLNVQNVDLSGGGLQQRIVARAREMTFVSGEKGCYIWDDMAVKALRHPDWFSLYEAEDRDGNRLTVAKYTHGKPYLEILEE
;
A
#
# COMPACT_ATOMS: atom_id res chain seq x y z
N MET A 1 -0.95 -10.11 17.78
CA MET A 1 -0.41 -10.49 16.44
C MET A 1 0.14 -9.26 15.75
N ASN A 2 1.14 -9.40 14.86
CA ASN A 2 1.80 -8.26 14.22
C ASN A 2 1.25 -7.97 12.82
N LEU A 3 1.16 -6.70 12.46
CA LEU A 3 0.88 -6.23 11.10
C LEU A 3 2.16 -5.60 10.52
N ILE A 4 2.52 -5.98 9.30
CA ILE A 4 3.62 -5.38 8.56
C ILE A 4 3.05 -4.72 7.31
N LEU A 5 3.32 -3.44 7.10
CA LEU A 5 2.99 -2.70 5.89
C LEU A 5 4.27 -2.31 5.17
N CYS A 6 4.42 -2.67 3.90
CA CYS A 6 5.50 -2.21 3.04
C CYS A 6 4.93 -1.18 2.06
N CYS A 7 5.24 0.09 2.29
CA CYS A 7 4.66 1.22 1.57
C CYS A 7 5.76 2.01 0.88
N ASP A 8 5.51 2.49 -0.33
CA ASP A 8 6.39 3.46 -0.99
C ASP A 8 5.92 4.91 -0.84
N TYR A 9 4.87 5.11 -0.02
CA TYR A 9 4.38 6.37 0.51
C TYR A 9 4.04 7.44 -0.55
N GLY A 10 3.27 7.00 -1.55
CA GLY A 10 2.35 7.86 -2.28
C GLY A 10 1.08 8.19 -1.47
N LEU A 11 0.15 8.90 -2.11
CA LEU A 11 -1.16 9.23 -1.51
C LEU A 11 -2.01 7.98 -1.24
N ASP A 12 -1.91 6.96 -2.09
CA ASP A 12 -2.69 5.72 -1.94
C ASP A 12 -2.18 4.90 -0.74
N ASP A 13 -0.86 4.76 -0.57
CA ASP A 13 -0.27 4.17 0.64
C ASP A 13 -0.66 4.93 1.90
N ALA A 14 -0.76 6.26 1.83
CA ALA A 14 -1.14 7.08 2.97
C ALA A 14 -2.58 6.78 3.39
N ALA A 15 -3.50 6.65 2.42
CA ALA A 15 -4.89 6.26 2.69
C ALA A 15 -4.96 4.85 3.30
N ALA A 16 -4.23 3.90 2.71
CA ALA A 16 -4.15 2.52 3.19
C ALA A 16 -3.56 2.42 4.61
N THR A 17 -2.51 3.18 4.89
CA THR A 17 -1.88 3.22 6.22
C THR A 17 -2.84 3.78 7.27
N VAL A 18 -3.61 4.82 6.93
CA VAL A 18 -4.63 5.38 7.83
C VAL A 18 -5.70 4.35 8.15
N ASP A 19 -6.27 3.67 7.13
CA ASP A 19 -7.29 2.64 7.31
C ASP A 19 -6.77 1.46 8.15
N ALA A 20 -5.59 0.95 7.80
CA ALA A 20 -5.01 -0.20 8.50
C ALA A 20 -4.73 0.11 9.98
N LEU A 21 -4.21 1.30 10.29
CA LEU A 21 -3.85 1.67 11.66
C LEU A 21 -5.06 2.08 12.51
N SER A 22 -6.07 2.75 11.94
CA SER A 22 -7.28 3.11 12.69
C SER A 22 -8.05 1.88 13.17
N HIS A 23 -7.96 0.77 12.42
CA HIS A 23 -8.63 -0.48 12.74
C HIS A 23 -7.73 -1.54 13.37
N ALA A 24 -6.42 -1.30 13.47
CA ALA A 24 -5.45 -2.33 13.85
C ALA A 24 -5.80 -3.03 15.18
N ALA A 25 -6.15 -2.26 16.21
CA ALA A 25 -6.51 -2.80 17.51
C ALA A 25 -7.81 -3.62 17.47
N ALA A 26 -8.82 -3.16 16.72
CA ALA A 26 -10.10 -3.85 16.55
C ALA A 26 -9.93 -5.17 15.78
N ASP A 27 -8.99 -5.21 14.84
CA ASP A 27 -8.65 -6.39 14.05
C ASP A 27 -7.74 -7.38 14.81
N GLY A 28 -7.38 -7.08 16.07
CA GLY A 28 -6.59 -7.95 16.94
C GLY A 28 -5.08 -7.86 16.75
N TYR A 29 -4.59 -6.81 16.08
CA TYR A 29 -3.18 -6.51 16.04
C TYR A 29 -2.72 -5.86 17.34
N GLU A 30 -1.50 -6.21 17.76
CA GLU A 30 -0.88 -5.69 18.99
C GLU A 30 0.35 -4.81 18.66
N PHE A 31 0.81 -4.86 17.41
CA PHE A 31 1.97 -4.13 16.93
C PHE A 31 1.89 -3.93 15.42
N ALA A 32 2.39 -2.78 14.94
CA ALA A 32 2.51 -2.48 13.51
C ALA A 32 3.95 -2.10 13.12
N ALA A 33 4.45 -2.63 12.00
CA ALA A 33 5.69 -2.19 11.40
C ALA A 33 5.40 -1.51 10.06
N LEU A 34 5.86 -0.28 9.91
CA LEU A 34 5.72 0.53 8.70
C LEU A 34 7.06 0.55 7.96
N VAL A 35 7.21 -0.33 6.97
CA VAL A 35 8.40 -0.43 6.13
C VAL A 35 8.32 0.59 5.01
N ALA A 36 9.11 1.65 5.13
CA ALA A 36 9.19 2.72 4.14
C ALA A 36 10.09 2.30 2.97
N ALA A 37 9.51 1.68 1.95
CA ALA A 37 10.18 1.16 0.77
C ALA A 37 10.35 2.23 -0.33
N GLY A 38 11.25 1.99 -1.28
CA GLY A 38 11.35 2.80 -2.51
C GLY A 38 10.35 2.37 -3.57
N GLY A 39 9.86 3.32 -4.37
CA GLY A 39 8.94 3.08 -5.48
C GLY A 39 8.44 4.39 -6.10
N ASN A 40 7.22 4.83 -5.77
CA ASN A 40 6.68 6.15 -6.13
C ASN A 40 7.63 7.30 -5.76
N VAL A 41 8.34 7.16 -4.65
CA VAL A 41 9.43 8.05 -4.24
C VAL A 41 10.66 7.26 -3.81
N PRO A 42 11.86 7.88 -3.77
CA PRO A 42 13.06 7.24 -3.24
C PRO A 42 12.92 6.91 -1.74
N PRO A 43 13.67 5.92 -1.22
CA PRO A 43 13.57 5.48 0.19
C PRO A 43 13.69 6.60 1.23
N GLU A 44 14.51 7.63 0.98
CA GLU A 44 14.67 8.76 1.90
C GLU A 44 13.39 9.58 2.04
N ILE A 45 12.67 9.77 0.93
CA ILE A 45 11.42 10.53 0.91
C ILE A 45 10.29 9.66 1.45
N SER A 46 10.27 8.37 1.10
CA SER A 46 9.34 7.39 1.65
C SER A 46 9.42 7.35 3.19
N LEU A 47 10.64 7.32 3.76
CA LEU A 47 10.86 7.39 5.19
C LEU A 47 10.37 8.70 5.81
N ALA A 48 10.63 9.84 5.16
CA ALA A 48 10.14 11.13 5.62
C ALA A 48 8.60 11.17 5.61
N ASN A 49 7.98 10.65 4.56
CA ASN A 49 6.53 10.59 4.39
C ASN A 49 5.87 9.69 5.44
N ALA A 50 6.44 8.51 5.71
CA ALA A 50 5.99 7.63 6.78
C ALA A 50 5.92 8.35 8.12
N LYS A 51 7.00 9.07 8.48
CA LYS A 51 7.10 9.83 9.72
C LYS A 51 6.09 10.98 9.77
N LYS A 52 5.97 11.74 8.68
CA LYS A 52 4.99 12.82 8.56
C LYS A 52 3.58 12.30 8.74
N LEU A 53 3.20 11.22 8.06
CA LEU A 53 1.87 10.64 8.16
C LEU A 53 1.57 10.20 9.60
N VAL A 54 2.49 9.48 10.25
CA VAL A 54 2.36 9.03 11.64
C VAL A 54 2.16 10.20 12.60
N ALA A 55 2.88 11.31 12.41
CA ALA A 55 2.74 12.50 13.25
C ALA A 55 1.35 13.18 13.12
N HIS A 56 0.67 13.00 11.98
CA HIS A 56 -0.63 13.61 11.71
C HIS A 56 -1.83 12.67 11.92
N LEU A 57 -1.62 11.46 12.43
CA LEU A 57 -2.73 10.54 12.72
C LEU A 57 -3.60 11.14 13.85
N PRO A 58 -4.92 11.29 13.64
CA PRO A 58 -5.80 11.93 14.63
C PRO A 58 -6.29 10.96 15.71
N PHE A 59 -5.72 9.75 15.77
CA PHE A 59 -6.11 8.66 16.65
C PHE A 59 -4.89 7.97 17.26
N GLU A 60 -5.10 7.31 18.39
CA GLU A 60 -4.08 6.44 18.99
C GLU A 60 -3.91 5.17 18.16
N THR A 61 -2.67 4.76 17.96
CA THR A 61 -2.32 3.53 17.24
C THR A 61 -1.96 2.42 18.21
N VAL A 62 -1.99 1.18 17.72
CA VAL A 62 -1.21 0.10 18.37
C VAL A 62 0.27 0.51 18.36
N PRO A 63 1.10 0.04 19.32
CA PRO A 63 2.54 0.30 19.28
C PRO A 63 3.12 0.03 17.89
N LEU A 64 3.86 0.98 17.34
CA LEU A 64 4.39 0.87 15.99
C LEU A 64 5.87 1.24 15.89
N VAL A 65 6.52 0.76 14.84
CA VAL A 65 7.87 1.17 14.42
C VAL A 65 7.84 1.60 12.95
N VAL A 66 8.56 2.67 12.63
CA VAL A 66 8.88 3.01 11.24
C VAL A 66 10.22 2.38 10.89
N VAL A 67 10.26 1.59 9.82
CA VAL A 67 11.46 0.88 9.40
C VAL A 67 12.15 1.65 8.29
N ASP A 68 13.38 2.04 8.56
CA ASP A 68 14.26 2.78 7.66
C ASP A 68 14.97 1.83 6.68
N THR A 69 14.66 1.99 5.39
CA THR A 69 15.24 1.18 4.30
C THR A 69 16.26 1.95 3.45
N THR A 70 16.70 3.14 3.88
CA THR A 70 17.59 4.02 3.10
C THR A 70 18.97 3.40 2.83
N ALA A 71 19.38 2.41 3.61
CA ALA A 71 20.60 1.64 3.38
C ALA A 71 20.46 0.52 2.33
N GLU A 72 19.24 0.27 1.84
CA GLU A 72 18.93 -0.83 0.92
C GLU A 72 18.77 -0.33 -0.51
N GLU A 73 19.39 -1.02 -1.47
CA GLU A 73 19.25 -0.71 -2.90
C GLU A 73 17.84 -1.06 -3.38
N GLN A 74 17.12 -0.05 -3.89
CA GLN A 74 15.73 -0.16 -4.31
C GLN A 74 15.47 0.72 -5.54
N PRO A 75 14.60 0.29 -6.46
CA PRO A 75 14.16 1.14 -7.57
C PRO A 75 13.22 2.24 -7.06
N ALA A 76 13.20 3.37 -7.75
CA ALA A 76 12.18 4.41 -7.58
C ALA A 76 11.98 5.17 -8.90
N GLU A 77 10.74 5.55 -9.18
CA GLU A 77 10.37 6.38 -10.33
C GLU A 77 9.63 7.63 -9.83
N TYR A 78 10.42 8.65 -9.49
CA TYR A 78 9.90 9.81 -8.79
C TYR A 78 9.38 10.91 -9.72
N LEU A 79 8.10 10.84 -10.05
CA LEU A 79 7.44 11.81 -10.93
C LEU A 79 6.86 13.00 -10.13
N LYS A 80 7.75 13.89 -9.67
CA LYS A 80 7.38 15.10 -8.90
C LYS A 80 6.24 15.92 -9.49
N ASN A 81 6.23 16.06 -10.82
CA ASN A 81 5.19 16.82 -11.54
C ASN A 81 3.79 16.20 -11.39
N ILE A 82 3.69 14.93 -11.01
CA ILE A 82 2.45 14.16 -10.87
C ILE A 82 2.09 13.91 -9.41
N HIS A 83 3.07 13.79 -8.51
CA HIS A 83 2.83 13.40 -7.10
C HIS A 83 3.20 14.47 -6.06
N GLY A 84 3.62 15.67 -6.49
CA GLY A 84 4.06 16.74 -5.59
C GLY A 84 5.55 16.64 -5.21
N ASP A 85 6.04 17.61 -4.44
CA ASP A 85 7.45 17.70 -4.05
C ASP A 85 7.85 16.70 -2.96
N ASP A 86 6.89 16.02 -2.34
CA ASP A 86 7.10 14.93 -1.40
C ASP A 86 6.51 13.58 -1.85
N GLY A 87 5.66 13.53 -2.89
CA GLY A 87 4.99 12.29 -3.33
C GLY A 87 3.63 12.03 -2.66
N MET A 88 3.31 12.72 -1.56
CA MET A 88 2.00 12.73 -0.91
C MET A 88 1.19 13.99 -1.26
N GLY A 89 1.47 14.58 -2.43
CA GLY A 89 0.82 15.80 -2.91
C GLY A 89 1.01 17.00 -1.97
N ASP A 90 2.06 17.04 -1.15
CA ASP A 90 2.33 18.13 -0.21
C ASP A 90 1.15 18.39 0.77
N LEU A 91 0.40 17.32 1.09
CA LEU A 91 -0.80 17.39 1.93
C LEU A 91 -0.49 17.61 3.41
N PHE A 92 0.65 17.11 3.85
CA PHE A 92 1.09 17.12 5.24
C PHE A 92 2.20 18.15 5.42
N SER A 93 2.11 18.95 6.48
CA SER A 93 3.22 19.81 6.86
C SER A 93 4.41 18.97 7.32
N ASP A 94 5.62 19.50 7.20
CA ASP A 94 6.75 18.96 7.96
C ASP A 94 6.46 19.14 9.46
N ASP A 95 6.47 18.05 10.22
CA ASP A 95 6.08 18.03 11.62
C ASP A 95 7.20 17.49 12.51
N ASP A 96 7.51 18.25 13.56
CA ASP A 96 8.49 17.91 14.60
C ASP A 96 7.89 16.97 15.67
N GLY A 97 6.59 16.67 15.62
CA GLY A 97 5.82 15.87 16.56
C GLY A 97 5.92 14.35 16.39
N PHE A 98 6.66 13.86 15.39
CA PHE A 98 6.91 12.43 15.22
C PHE A 98 7.62 11.84 16.44
N SER A 99 7.04 10.80 17.04
CA SER A 99 7.52 10.22 18.30
C SER A 99 7.66 8.69 18.31
N ALA A 100 7.29 8.01 17.21
CA ALA A 100 7.43 6.56 17.13
C ALA A 100 8.90 6.14 16.95
N PRO A 101 9.29 4.94 17.42
CA PRO A 101 10.61 4.38 17.14
C PRO A 101 10.91 4.26 15.64
N VAL A 102 12.19 4.46 15.29
CA VAL A 102 12.72 4.18 13.94
C VAL A 102 13.79 3.10 14.07
N ALA A 103 13.73 2.07 13.23
CA ALA A 103 14.71 0.99 13.21
C ALA A 103 15.28 0.80 11.80
N ALA A 104 16.58 0.56 11.70
CA ALA A 104 17.20 0.18 10.43
C ALA A 104 16.63 -1.15 9.93
N PHE A 105 16.41 -1.28 8.62
CA PHE A 105 15.79 -2.47 8.03
C PHE A 105 16.50 -3.77 8.40
N SER A 106 17.83 -3.80 8.40
CA SER A 106 18.61 -4.99 8.80
C SER A 106 18.33 -5.43 10.23
N ASP A 107 18.23 -4.46 11.15
CA ASP A 107 18.08 -4.71 12.58
C ASP A 107 16.66 -5.15 12.87
N TRP A 108 15.68 -4.44 12.32
CA TRP A 108 14.27 -4.82 12.41
C TRP A 108 14.01 -6.20 11.79
N LEU A 109 14.55 -6.47 10.59
CA LEU A 109 14.39 -7.75 9.89
C LEU A 109 14.92 -8.94 10.72
N ALA A 110 16.00 -8.73 11.49
CA ALA A 110 16.55 -9.76 12.36
C ALA A 110 15.67 -10.06 13.59
N GLN A 111 14.77 -9.13 13.96
CA GLN A 111 13.83 -9.29 15.08
C GLN A 111 12.48 -9.88 14.63
N ILE A 112 12.24 -10.10 13.33
CA ILE A 112 10.98 -10.69 12.87
C ILE A 112 10.91 -12.16 13.30
N GLU A 113 10.04 -12.42 14.26
CA GLU A 113 9.71 -13.74 14.79
C GLU A 113 8.19 -13.90 14.94
N GLY A 114 7.73 -15.14 15.11
CA GLY A 114 6.30 -15.44 15.29
C GLY A 114 5.45 -15.21 14.04
N GLU A 115 4.14 -15.12 14.25
CA GLU A 115 3.14 -14.92 13.20
C GLU A 115 2.85 -13.45 12.92
N TYR A 116 2.71 -13.11 11.64
CA TYR A 116 2.32 -11.76 11.20
C TYR A 116 1.42 -11.81 9.96
N ASP A 117 0.65 -10.74 9.76
CA ASP A 117 0.03 -10.43 8.47
C ASP A 117 0.87 -9.37 7.73
N LEU A 118 0.95 -9.51 6.41
CA LEU A 118 1.75 -8.65 5.54
C LEU A 118 0.88 -8.00 4.47
N LEU A 119 0.94 -6.67 4.42
CA LEU A 119 0.48 -5.82 3.33
C LEU A 119 1.69 -5.30 2.56
N SER A 120 1.80 -5.61 1.28
CA SER A 120 2.80 -5.00 0.39
C SER A 120 2.12 -4.08 -0.62
N LEU A 121 2.36 -2.79 -0.51
CA LEU A 121 1.67 -1.73 -1.24
C LEU A 121 2.59 -1.01 -2.24
N GLY A 122 3.91 -1.24 -2.15
CA GLY A 122 4.90 -0.80 -3.15
C GLY A 122 5.60 -1.96 -3.88
N PRO A 123 6.70 -1.67 -4.61
CA PRO A 123 7.55 -2.69 -5.23
C PRO A 123 8.03 -3.72 -4.22
N MET A 124 7.98 -4.99 -4.62
CA MET A 124 8.26 -6.10 -3.69
C MET A 124 9.75 -6.36 -3.44
N THR A 125 10.66 -5.43 -3.75
CA THR A 125 12.13 -5.57 -3.66
C THR A 125 12.60 -6.16 -2.32
N LEU A 126 12.03 -5.67 -1.21
CA LEU A 126 12.39 -6.10 0.14
C LEU A 126 11.53 -7.24 0.68
N VAL A 127 10.38 -7.52 0.05
CA VAL A 127 9.38 -8.49 0.52
C VAL A 127 9.90 -9.92 0.58
N PRO A 128 10.70 -10.46 -0.38
CA PRO A 128 11.31 -11.77 -0.25
C PRO A 128 12.13 -11.96 1.04
N ARG A 129 12.80 -10.90 1.52
CA ARG A 129 13.61 -10.94 2.75
C ARG A 129 12.72 -11.00 3.99
N ILE A 130 11.61 -10.25 4.00
CA ILE A 130 10.61 -10.28 5.08
C ILE A 130 9.95 -11.66 5.14
N LEU A 131 9.46 -12.16 4.00
CA LEU A 131 8.81 -13.47 3.89
C LEU A 131 9.72 -14.66 4.23
N ALA A 132 11.04 -14.47 4.18
CA ALA A 132 12.01 -15.46 4.64
C ALA A 132 12.18 -15.50 6.17
N ARG A 133 11.48 -14.63 6.91
CA ARG A 133 11.47 -14.54 8.38
C ARG A 133 10.07 -14.78 8.93
N GLY A 134 10.03 -15.22 10.19
CA GLY A 134 8.79 -15.54 10.90
C GLY A 134 7.87 -16.50 10.13
N ALA A 135 6.56 -16.38 10.40
CA ALA A 135 5.51 -17.10 9.69
C ALA A 135 4.44 -16.11 9.22
N VAL A 136 4.35 -15.90 7.90
CA VAL A 136 3.28 -15.08 7.34
C VAL A 136 1.96 -15.86 7.37
N ARG A 137 0.93 -15.30 8.01
CA ARG A 137 -0.40 -15.89 8.12
C ARG A 137 -1.29 -15.46 6.95
N LYS A 138 -1.37 -14.15 6.71
CA LYS A 138 -1.97 -13.58 5.51
C LYS A 138 -0.95 -12.71 4.79
N PHE A 139 -0.85 -12.87 3.49
CA PHE A 139 -0.05 -12.00 2.64
C PHE A 139 -0.93 -11.44 1.54
N VAL A 140 -1.14 -10.13 1.58
CA VAL A 140 -1.93 -9.39 0.60
C VAL A 140 -1.03 -8.33 0.00
N PHE A 141 -1.10 -8.13 -1.31
CA PHE A 141 -0.33 -7.07 -1.96
C PHE A 141 -1.15 -6.34 -3.01
N MET A 142 -0.83 -5.06 -3.22
CA MET A 142 -1.28 -4.30 -4.37
C MET A 142 -0.20 -4.38 -5.46
N GLY A 143 -0.55 -4.97 -6.59
CA GLY A 143 0.34 -5.01 -7.74
C GLY A 143 -0.05 -6.03 -8.79
N GLY A 144 0.48 -5.84 -9.99
CA GLY A 144 0.19 -6.69 -11.14
C GLY A 144 -1.11 -6.36 -11.86
N ASN A 145 -1.23 -6.91 -13.07
CA ASN A 145 -2.40 -6.81 -13.94
C ASN A 145 -2.54 -8.10 -14.74
N VAL A 146 -3.78 -8.51 -15.00
CA VAL A 146 -4.13 -9.73 -15.75
C VAL A 146 -4.73 -9.37 -17.11
N ALA A 147 -5.94 -8.84 -17.13
CA ALA A 147 -6.65 -8.43 -18.34
C ALA A 147 -6.68 -6.90 -18.49
N GLU A 148 -6.53 -6.16 -17.39
CA GLU A 148 -6.52 -4.70 -17.41
C GLU A 148 -5.35 -4.10 -18.18
N THR A 149 -5.59 -2.89 -18.71
CA THR A 149 -4.55 -2.15 -19.42
C THR A 149 -3.48 -1.69 -18.42
N PRO A 150 -2.22 -2.06 -18.59
CA PRO A 150 -1.17 -1.68 -17.65
C PRO A 150 -0.92 -0.16 -17.59
N ASN A 151 -0.44 0.36 -16.46
CA ASN A 151 -0.19 1.79 -16.26
C ASN A 151 1.28 2.23 -16.44
N PHE A 152 2.24 1.29 -16.46
CA PHE A 152 3.67 1.63 -16.47
C PHE A 152 4.53 0.66 -17.29
N HIS A 153 5.10 1.13 -18.41
CA HIS A 153 5.97 0.36 -19.31
C HIS A 153 5.43 -1.03 -19.68
N GLY A 154 4.12 -1.07 -19.88
CA GLY A 154 3.40 -2.29 -20.18
C GLY A 154 3.03 -3.11 -18.96
N TYR A 155 3.48 -2.83 -17.73
CA TYR A 155 3.06 -3.47 -16.47
C TYR A 155 2.26 -2.56 -15.56
N GLU A 156 1.71 -3.15 -14.50
CA GLU A 156 1.38 -2.40 -13.31
C GLU A 156 2.70 -1.89 -12.68
N PHE A 157 2.68 -0.67 -12.15
CA PHE A 157 3.84 0.08 -11.65
C PHE A 157 4.71 -0.70 -10.65
N ASN A 158 4.15 -1.19 -9.54
CA ASN A 158 4.86 -1.92 -8.50
C ASN A 158 5.51 -3.20 -9.06
N HIS A 159 4.78 -3.91 -9.92
CA HIS A 159 5.30 -5.08 -10.64
C HIS A 159 6.46 -4.69 -11.58
N ALA A 160 6.31 -3.63 -12.38
CA ALA A 160 7.36 -3.21 -13.32
C ALA A 160 8.67 -2.81 -12.64
N LEU A 161 8.60 -2.13 -11.48
CA LEU A 161 9.79 -1.63 -10.79
C LEU A 161 10.71 -2.75 -10.30
N ASP A 162 10.15 -3.88 -9.86
CA ASP A 162 10.94 -5.10 -9.59
C ASP A 162 10.21 -6.38 -9.98
N ARG A 163 10.27 -6.71 -11.27
CA ARG A 163 9.70 -7.94 -11.83
C ARG A 163 10.32 -9.20 -11.25
N ALA A 164 11.60 -9.15 -10.90
CA ALA A 164 12.31 -10.31 -10.39
C ALA A 164 11.83 -10.65 -8.98
N ALA A 165 11.70 -9.64 -8.10
CA ALA A 165 11.10 -9.81 -6.78
C ALA A 165 9.63 -10.21 -6.87
N PHE A 166 8.85 -9.58 -7.76
CA PHE A 166 7.44 -9.95 -7.97
C PHE A 166 7.28 -11.43 -8.34
N ALA A 167 8.07 -11.92 -9.31
CA ALA A 167 8.08 -13.32 -9.69
C ALA A 167 8.58 -14.24 -8.56
N ALA A 168 9.62 -13.84 -7.83
CA ALA A 168 10.17 -14.63 -6.73
C ALA A 168 9.16 -14.84 -5.60
N VAL A 169 8.35 -13.82 -5.31
CA VAL A 169 7.32 -13.87 -4.28
C VAL A 169 6.12 -14.70 -4.74
N THR A 170 5.51 -14.33 -5.86
CA THR A 170 4.26 -14.93 -6.34
C THR A 170 4.38 -16.41 -6.67
N ARG A 171 5.56 -16.87 -7.09
CA ARG A 171 5.82 -18.30 -7.38
C ARG A 171 6.00 -19.17 -6.14
N ARG A 172 6.27 -18.57 -4.97
CA ARG A 172 6.71 -19.31 -3.77
C ARG A 172 5.77 -19.19 -2.58
N TYR A 173 5.10 -18.05 -2.43
CA TYR A 173 4.30 -17.76 -1.24
C TYR A 173 2.82 -17.69 -1.58
N ALA A 174 1.98 -18.28 -0.73
CA ALA A 174 0.53 -18.09 -0.82
C ALA A 174 0.20 -16.61 -0.55
N HIS A 175 -0.66 -16.04 -1.37
CA HIS A 175 -0.94 -14.61 -1.36
C HIS A 175 -2.36 -14.31 -1.83
N VAL A 176 -2.81 -13.08 -1.63
CA VAL A 176 -3.96 -12.47 -2.33
C VAL A 176 -3.44 -11.25 -3.08
N ALA A 177 -3.55 -11.28 -4.40
CA ALA A 177 -3.15 -10.19 -5.28
C ALA A 177 -4.32 -9.24 -5.50
N VAL A 178 -4.20 -8.01 -5.02
CA VAL A 178 -5.05 -6.88 -5.43
C VAL A 178 -4.39 -6.25 -6.64
N THR A 179 -4.93 -6.57 -7.81
CA THR A 179 -4.37 -6.19 -9.11
C THR A 179 -5.09 -4.97 -9.66
N MET A 180 -4.60 -4.44 -10.78
CA MET A 180 -5.34 -3.42 -11.52
C MET A 180 -6.77 -3.87 -11.89
N ASP A 181 -6.97 -5.15 -12.19
CA ASP A 181 -8.27 -5.76 -12.48
C ASP A 181 -9.21 -5.73 -11.26
N THR A 182 -8.65 -5.78 -10.06
CA THR A 182 -9.40 -5.63 -8.80
C THR A 182 -9.89 -4.21 -8.63
N CYS A 183 -9.00 -3.24 -8.87
CA CYS A 183 -9.22 -1.84 -8.50
C CYS A 183 -9.97 -1.04 -9.57
N ARG A 184 -9.80 -1.35 -10.86
CA ARG A 184 -10.50 -0.68 -11.98
C ARG A 184 -11.95 -1.13 -12.13
N HIS A 185 -12.68 -1.04 -11.04
CA HIS A 185 -14.10 -1.32 -10.97
C HIS A 185 -14.90 0.01 -10.99
N PRO A 186 -15.99 0.14 -11.76
CA PRO A 186 -16.73 1.41 -11.85
C PRO A 186 -17.22 1.99 -10.52
N LEU A 187 -17.57 1.12 -9.55
CA LEU A 187 -17.97 1.54 -8.20
C LEU A 187 -16.81 2.08 -7.37
N LEU A 188 -15.57 1.73 -7.69
CA LEU A 188 -14.38 2.15 -6.96
C LEU A 188 -13.77 3.45 -7.51
N ASN A 189 -14.30 3.96 -8.63
CA ASN A 189 -13.81 5.18 -9.25
C ASN A 189 -14.34 6.43 -8.52
N VAL A 190 -13.45 7.20 -7.90
CA VAL A 190 -13.78 8.41 -7.13
C VAL A 190 -13.67 9.71 -7.94
N GLN A 191 -13.39 9.65 -9.25
CA GLN A 191 -13.16 10.83 -10.09
C GLN A 191 -14.30 11.86 -10.02
N ASN A 192 -15.55 11.39 -10.05
CA ASN A 192 -16.76 12.23 -10.16
C ASN A 192 -17.60 12.24 -8.88
N VAL A 193 -16.98 11.92 -7.76
CA VAL A 193 -17.68 11.75 -6.48
C VAL A 193 -17.46 12.98 -5.59
N ASP A 194 -18.47 13.37 -4.82
CA ASP A 194 -18.33 14.46 -3.85
C ASP A 194 -17.51 14.00 -2.65
N LEU A 195 -16.38 14.68 -2.40
CA LEU A 195 -15.42 14.37 -1.33
C LEU A 195 -15.36 15.48 -0.29
N SER A 196 -16.44 16.26 -0.13
CA SER A 196 -16.51 17.45 0.74
C SER A 196 -16.45 17.15 2.26
N GLY A 197 -16.08 15.95 2.66
CA GLY A 197 -15.95 15.57 4.06
C GLY A 197 -14.63 16.04 4.70
N GLY A 198 -14.55 15.96 6.03
CA GLY A 198 -13.46 16.53 6.82
C GLY A 198 -12.46 15.52 7.38
N GLY A 199 -12.75 14.21 7.26
CA GLY A 199 -11.90 13.15 7.81
C GLY A 199 -10.53 13.09 7.12
N LEU A 200 -9.50 12.61 7.84
CA LEU A 200 -8.15 12.50 7.28
C LEU A 200 -8.14 11.65 6.00
N GLN A 201 -8.80 10.48 6.01
CA GLN A 201 -8.84 9.60 4.84
C GLN A 201 -9.52 10.28 3.65
N GLN A 202 -10.64 10.98 3.86
CA GLN A 202 -11.31 11.75 2.79
C GLN A 202 -10.41 12.85 2.21
N ARG A 203 -9.64 13.55 3.05
CA ARG A 203 -8.68 14.57 2.59
C ARG A 203 -7.57 13.96 1.72
N ILE A 204 -7.05 12.80 2.11
CA ILE A 204 -6.04 12.07 1.33
C ILE A 204 -6.64 11.66 -0.03
N VAL A 205 -7.83 11.06 -0.03
CA VAL A 205 -8.54 10.63 -1.25
C VAL A 205 -8.86 11.82 -2.16
N ALA A 206 -9.29 12.95 -1.59
CA ALA A 206 -9.52 14.18 -2.34
C ALA A 206 -8.24 14.69 -3.00
N ARG A 207 -7.12 14.65 -2.28
CA ARG A 207 -5.82 15.04 -2.82
C ARG A 207 -5.34 14.08 -3.91
N ALA A 208 -5.50 12.77 -3.72
CA ALA A 208 -5.16 11.76 -4.73
C ALA A 208 -5.92 12.05 -6.04
N ARG A 209 -7.22 12.33 -5.94
CA ARG A 209 -8.04 12.73 -7.09
C ARG A 209 -7.52 13.98 -7.78
N GLU A 210 -7.13 15.02 -7.05
CA GLU A 210 -6.54 16.23 -7.66
C GLU A 210 -5.28 15.89 -8.48
N MET A 211 -4.42 15.02 -7.97
CA MET A 211 -3.20 14.60 -8.65
C MET A 211 -3.48 13.74 -9.90
N THR A 212 -4.53 12.90 -9.89
CA THR A 212 -4.91 12.11 -11.10
C THR A 212 -5.32 12.95 -12.30
N PHE A 213 -5.87 14.16 -12.09
CA PHE A 213 -6.16 15.08 -13.21
C PHE A 213 -4.88 15.54 -13.92
N VAL A 214 -3.73 15.48 -13.24
CA VAL A 214 -2.42 15.85 -13.79
C VAL A 214 -1.79 14.68 -14.56
N SER A 215 -2.00 13.43 -14.12
CA SER A 215 -1.43 12.24 -14.77
C SER A 215 -2.14 11.82 -16.06
N GLY A 216 -3.42 12.19 -16.24
CA GLY A 216 -4.22 11.81 -17.39
C GLY A 216 -4.78 10.37 -17.32
N GLU A 217 -4.78 9.76 -16.14
CA GLU A 217 -5.34 8.44 -15.91
C GLU A 217 -6.88 8.42 -16.11
N LYS A 218 -7.42 7.29 -16.58
CA LYS A 218 -8.86 7.09 -16.79
C LYS A 218 -9.57 6.80 -15.46
N GLY A 219 -9.71 7.84 -14.64
CA GLY A 219 -10.34 7.77 -13.33
C GLY A 219 -9.34 7.83 -12.19
N CYS A 220 -9.88 7.89 -10.97
CA CYS A 220 -9.12 7.91 -9.74
C CYS A 220 -9.58 6.72 -8.90
N TYR A 221 -8.62 5.88 -8.54
CA TYR A 221 -8.83 4.68 -7.73
C TYR A 221 -7.79 4.71 -6.62
N ILE A 222 -8.17 4.28 -5.42
CA ILE A 222 -7.27 4.22 -4.27
C ILE A 222 -6.82 2.76 -4.15
N TRP A 223 -5.75 2.43 -4.88
CA TRP A 223 -5.37 1.05 -5.16
C TRP A 223 -4.97 0.28 -3.89
N ASP A 224 -4.17 0.93 -3.05
CA ASP A 224 -3.57 0.30 -1.88
C ASP A 224 -4.58 0.10 -0.75
N ASP A 225 -5.54 1.01 -0.60
CA ASP A 225 -6.63 0.88 0.38
C ASP A 225 -7.48 -0.37 0.07
N MET A 226 -7.65 -0.73 -1.21
CA MET A 226 -8.33 -1.98 -1.59
C MET A 226 -7.58 -3.23 -1.12
N ALA A 227 -6.24 -3.19 -0.98
CA ALA A 227 -5.48 -4.28 -0.36
C ALA A 227 -5.75 -4.38 1.15
N VAL A 228 -5.93 -3.24 1.83
CA VAL A 228 -6.38 -3.23 3.23
C VAL A 228 -7.78 -3.82 3.34
N LYS A 229 -8.71 -3.43 2.45
CA LYS A 229 -10.06 -4.01 2.41
C LYS A 229 -10.04 -5.51 2.16
N ALA A 230 -9.18 -6.01 1.28
CA ALA A 230 -9.04 -7.44 1.03
C ALA A 230 -8.49 -8.21 2.25
N LEU A 231 -7.64 -7.60 3.06
CA LEU A 231 -7.12 -8.19 4.29
C LEU A 231 -8.19 -8.25 5.40
N ARG A 232 -8.91 -7.14 5.59
CA ARG A 232 -9.87 -6.92 6.69
C ARG A 232 -11.24 -7.56 6.40
N HIS A 233 -11.71 -7.43 5.16
CA HIS A 233 -13.04 -7.87 4.72
C HIS A 233 -12.94 -8.86 3.56
N PRO A 234 -12.40 -10.07 3.77
CA PRO A 234 -12.20 -11.04 2.69
C PRO A 234 -13.51 -11.47 2.00
N ASP A 235 -14.65 -11.35 2.66
CA ASP A 235 -15.99 -11.62 2.11
C ASP A 235 -16.46 -10.58 1.10
N TRP A 236 -15.81 -9.42 1.03
CA TRP A 236 -16.07 -8.40 0.01
C TRP A 236 -15.49 -8.77 -1.35
N PHE A 237 -14.67 -9.83 -1.40
CA PHE A 237 -13.97 -10.28 -2.59
C PHE A 237 -14.25 -11.74 -2.87
N SER A 238 -14.32 -12.08 -4.15
CA SER A 238 -14.15 -13.46 -4.61
C SER A 238 -12.71 -13.66 -5.06
N LEU A 239 -12.16 -14.85 -4.87
CA LEU A 239 -10.80 -15.18 -5.30
C LEU A 239 -10.83 -16.03 -6.57
N TYR A 240 -9.92 -15.77 -7.50
CA TYR A 240 -9.71 -16.60 -8.68
C TYR A 240 -8.23 -16.72 -9.03
N GLU A 241 -7.85 -17.85 -9.61
CA GLU A 241 -6.49 -18.06 -10.11
C GLU A 241 -6.33 -17.45 -11.50
N ALA A 242 -5.24 -16.72 -11.72
CA ALA A 242 -4.87 -16.18 -13.02
C ALA A 242 -3.36 -16.24 -13.22
N GLU A 243 -2.94 -16.09 -14.47
CA GLU A 243 -1.53 -15.95 -14.83
C GLU A 243 -1.33 -14.54 -15.41
N ASP A 244 -0.33 -13.82 -14.92
CA ASP A 244 0.08 -12.57 -15.54
C ASP A 244 0.89 -12.84 -16.83
N ARG A 245 1.33 -11.78 -17.50
CA ARG A 245 2.09 -11.93 -18.76
C ARG A 245 3.39 -12.74 -18.63
N ASP A 246 3.99 -12.73 -17.43
CA ASP A 246 5.34 -13.23 -17.15
C ASP A 246 5.28 -14.68 -16.64
N GLY A 247 4.08 -15.28 -16.67
CA GLY A 247 3.83 -16.63 -16.22
C GLY A 247 3.68 -16.75 -14.71
N ASN A 248 3.51 -15.63 -13.98
CA ASN A 248 3.33 -15.67 -12.54
C ASN A 248 1.89 -16.03 -12.22
N ARG A 249 1.71 -17.09 -11.43
CA ARG A 249 0.40 -17.54 -10.96
C ARG A 249 -0.03 -16.71 -9.77
N LEU A 250 -1.19 -16.07 -9.88
CA LEU A 250 -1.74 -15.16 -8.89
C LEU A 250 -3.07 -15.70 -8.37
N THR A 251 -3.26 -15.66 -7.05
CA THR A 251 -4.60 -15.73 -6.44
C THR A 251 -5.15 -14.31 -6.38
N VAL A 252 -5.93 -13.93 -7.39
CA VAL A 252 -6.40 -12.55 -7.58
C VAL A 252 -7.71 -12.30 -6.84
N ALA A 253 -7.79 -11.16 -6.15
CA ALA A 253 -9.02 -10.67 -5.56
C ALA A 253 -9.90 -10.00 -6.62
N LYS A 254 -11.18 -10.35 -6.66
CA LYS A 254 -12.20 -9.67 -7.46
C LYS A 254 -13.21 -9.02 -6.54
N TYR A 255 -13.34 -7.71 -6.61
CA TYR A 255 -14.30 -6.97 -5.81
C TYR A 255 -15.74 -7.40 -6.13
N THR A 256 -16.48 -7.83 -5.10
CA THR A 256 -17.84 -8.36 -5.23
C THR A 256 -18.83 -7.77 -4.21
N HIS A 257 -18.38 -6.94 -3.27
CA HIS A 257 -19.24 -6.35 -2.25
C HIS A 257 -20.33 -5.44 -2.83
N GLY A 258 -20.10 -4.84 -4.00
CA GLY A 258 -21.13 -4.11 -4.75
C GLY A 258 -21.46 -2.73 -4.18
N LYS A 259 -20.62 -2.19 -3.28
CA LYS A 259 -20.73 -0.83 -2.76
C LYS A 259 -19.75 0.13 -3.43
N PRO A 260 -20.10 1.42 -3.61
CA PRO A 260 -19.15 2.45 -4.01
C PRO A 260 -18.02 2.64 -3.00
N TYR A 261 -16.85 3.11 -3.45
CA TYR A 261 -15.69 3.34 -2.59
C TYR A 261 -16.02 4.22 -1.37
N LEU A 262 -16.83 5.28 -1.55
CA LEU A 262 -17.26 6.13 -0.44
C LEU A 262 -18.08 5.43 0.64
N GLU A 263 -18.85 4.41 0.29
CA GLU A 263 -19.66 3.67 1.27
C GLU A 263 -18.81 2.66 2.04
N ILE A 264 -17.59 2.38 1.58
CA ILE A 264 -16.64 1.45 2.21
C ILE A 264 -15.40 2.18 2.77
N LEU A 265 -15.40 3.51 2.73
CA LEU A 265 -14.43 4.33 3.43
C LEU A 265 -14.73 4.20 4.93
N GLU A 266 -13.80 3.63 5.69
CA GLU A 266 -13.99 3.38 7.12
C GLU A 266 -13.21 4.44 7.88
N GLU A 267 -13.95 5.40 8.46
CA GLU A 267 -13.40 6.51 9.26
C GLU A 267 -13.11 6.14 10.72
#